data_AF-C3X8S4-F1
#
_entry.id   AF-C3X8S4-F1
#
_cell.length_a   1.000
_cell.length_b   1.000
_cell.length_c   1.000
_cell.angle_alpha   90.00
_cell.angle_beta   90.00
_cell.angle_gamma   90.00
#
_symmetry.space_group_name_H-M   'P 1'
#
loop_
_entity.id
_entity.type
_entity.pdbx_description
1 polymer ?
#
loop_
_entity_poly.entity_id
_entity_poly.type
_entity_poly.pdbx_seq_one_letter_code
_entity_poly.pdbx_strand_id
1 'polypeptide(L)'
;MGINNGKSGKTVSVAGIEALFSEFEALYGGRFADMWRGTDIAYVKSLWAKALSGLTLREVRFGLDQCRFKPWPPSLPEFLGLCRPPPDPEKAFVVAQRLISCRQYGEDVWPDKALYWAAVEFGFFDLRSMSWQLAKNRWSRLWLEKRDMEAVLPPVPKASLKLVPPGQSLTDAVTAKKHLARLKRLTMGTVERDVGDE
;
A
#
# COMPACT_ATOMS: atom_id res chain seq x y z
N MET A 1 -15.97 -7.91 24.33
CA MET A 1 -14.61 -7.41 24.02
C MET A 1 -14.65 -6.81 22.62
N GLY A 2 -14.72 -5.48 22.52
CA GLY A 2 -14.92 -4.78 21.25
C GLY A 2 -13.63 -4.69 20.43
N ILE A 3 -13.77 -4.68 19.11
CA ILE A 3 -12.74 -4.17 18.19
C ILE A 3 -13.42 -3.17 17.26
N ASN A 4 -13.48 -1.91 17.72
CA ASN A 4 -13.82 -0.76 16.91
C ASN A 4 -12.68 -0.52 15.92
N ASN A 5 -12.82 -1.02 14.68
CA ASN A 5 -11.89 -0.67 13.61
C ASN A 5 -12.32 0.67 12.97
N GLY A 6 -12.26 1.73 13.78
CA GLY A 6 -12.47 3.10 13.33
C GLY A 6 -11.26 3.58 12.55
N LYS A 7 -11.25 3.40 11.23
CA LYS A 7 -10.45 4.25 10.35
C LYS A 7 -11.04 5.66 10.43
N SER A 8 -10.61 6.42 11.44
CA SER A 8 -10.88 7.86 11.53
C SER A 8 -10.08 8.58 10.44
N GLY A 9 -10.53 8.46 9.20
CA GLY A 9 -10.16 9.42 8.17
C GLY A 9 -10.72 10.76 8.61
N LYS A 10 -9.87 11.66 9.13
CA LYS A 10 -10.29 13.03 9.43
C LYS A 10 -10.94 13.60 8.16
N THR A 11 -12.22 13.90 8.26
CA THR A 11 -12.99 14.60 7.23
C THR A 11 -12.45 16.02 7.08
N VAL A 12 -12.57 16.59 5.88
CA VAL A 12 -12.10 17.95 5.62
C VAL A 12 -12.94 18.95 6.43
N SER A 13 -12.29 19.76 7.25
CA SER A 13 -12.92 20.82 8.04
C SER A 13 -12.90 22.15 7.27
N VAL A 14 -13.68 23.14 7.72
CA VAL A 14 -13.64 24.51 7.17
C VAL A 14 -12.22 25.10 7.23
N ALA A 15 -11.49 24.89 8.32
CA ALA A 15 -10.09 25.28 8.42
C ALA A 15 -9.18 24.57 7.39
N GLY A 16 -9.52 23.33 7.03
CA GLY A 16 -8.85 22.60 5.94
C GLY A 16 -9.11 23.19 4.57
N ILE A 17 -10.28 23.80 4.34
CA ILE A 17 -10.60 24.50 3.07
C ILE A 17 -9.82 25.80 2.95
N GLU A 18 -9.70 26.56 4.04
CA GLU A 18 -8.86 27.76 4.06
C GLU A 18 -7.41 27.42 3.71
N ALA A 19 -6.85 26.39 4.37
CA ALA A 19 -5.50 25.92 4.06
C ALA A 19 -5.35 25.46 2.59
N LEU A 20 -6.35 24.74 2.05
CA LEU A 20 -6.35 24.31 0.66
C LEU A 20 -6.34 25.50 -0.31
N PHE A 21 -7.15 26.53 -0.05
CA PHE A 21 -7.20 27.74 -0.87
C PHE A 21 -5.88 28.51 -0.80
N SER A 22 -5.27 28.61 0.39
CA SER A 22 -3.93 29.18 0.52
C SER A 22 -2.87 28.42 -0.28
N GLU A 23 -2.94 27.09 -0.34
CA GLU A 23 -2.04 26.31 -1.19
C GLU A 23 -2.29 26.55 -2.68
N PHE A 24 -3.55 26.71 -3.13
CA PHE A 24 -3.82 27.09 -4.51
C PHE A 24 -3.32 28.50 -4.86
N GLU A 25 -3.47 29.46 -3.95
CA GLU A 25 -2.90 30.81 -4.11
C GLU A 25 -1.38 30.75 -4.22
N ALA A 26 -0.71 29.93 -3.41
CA ALA A 26 0.74 29.74 -3.49
C ALA A 26 1.19 29.06 -4.79
N LEU A 27 0.41 28.08 -5.30
CA LEU A 27 0.74 27.35 -6.53
C LEU A 27 0.51 28.17 -7.81
N TYR A 28 -0.57 28.96 -7.84
CA TYR A 28 -1.07 29.59 -9.07
C TYR A 28 -0.98 31.11 -9.06
N GLY A 29 -0.72 31.73 -7.91
CA GLY A 29 -0.64 33.18 -7.75
C GLY A 29 -1.93 33.89 -8.17
N GLY A 30 -1.77 35.05 -8.81
CA GLY A 30 -2.88 35.90 -9.24
C GLY A 30 -3.93 35.18 -10.11
N ARG A 31 -3.55 34.13 -10.86
CA ARG A 31 -4.49 33.37 -11.69
C ARG A 31 -5.61 32.72 -10.89
N PHE A 32 -5.32 32.26 -9.67
CA PHE A 32 -6.34 31.67 -8.81
C PHE A 32 -7.30 32.73 -8.28
N ALA A 33 -6.78 33.89 -7.88
CA ALA A 33 -7.62 35.02 -7.47
C ALA A 33 -8.51 35.53 -8.62
N ASP A 34 -7.95 35.62 -9.83
CA ASP A 34 -8.67 36.07 -11.02
C ASP A 34 -9.82 35.14 -11.41
N MET A 35 -9.67 33.83 -11.22
CA MET A 35 -10.71 32.83 -11.51
C MET A 35 -12.01 33.07 -10.72
N TRP A 36 -11.91 33.67 -9.52
CA TRP A 36 -13.06 33.91 -8.63
C TRP A 36 -13.52 35.38 -8.64
N ARG A 37 -12.98 36.22 -9.52
CA ARG A 37 -13.36 37.63 -9.62
C ARG A 37 -14.86 37.77 -9.89
N GLY A 38 -15.55 38.55 -9.06
CA GLY A 38 -16.99 38.78 -9.19
C GLY A 38 -17.88 37.67 -8.61
N THR A 39 -17.30 36.69 -7.90
CA THR A 39 -18.06 35.64 -7.19
C THR A 39 -18.08 35.88 -5.67
N ASP A 40 -19.07 35.32 -4.99
CA ASP A 40 -19.09 35.25 -3.52
C ASP A 40 -18.12 34.16 -3.05
N ILE A 41 -16.92 34.57 -2.64
CA ILE A 41 -15.86 33.65 -2.21
C ILE A 41 -16.25 32.85 -0.97
N ALA A 42 -17.08 33.41 -0.07
CA ALA A 42 -17.54 32.69 1.11
C ALA A 42 -18.47 31.54 0.70
N TYR A 43 -19.39 31.81 -0.23
CA TYR A 43 -20.23 30.76 -0.80
C TYR A 43 -19.41 29.71 -1.56
N VAL A 44 -18.42 30.11 -2.37
CA VAL A 44 -17.52 29.18 -3.07
C VAL A 44 -16.82 28.24 -2.07
N LYS A 45 -16.20 28.78 -1.01
CA LYS A 45 -15.54 27.96 0.01
C LYS A 45 -16.52 27.03 0.73
N SER A 46 -17.76 27.47 0.99
CA SER A 46 -18.80 26.62 1.58
C SER A 46 -19.18 25.44 0.68
N LEU A 47 -19.26 25.67 -0.64
CA LEU A 47 -19.56 24.63 -1.62
C LEU A 47 -18.41 23.62 -1.73
N TRP A 48 -17.17 24.10 -1.74
CA TRP A 48 -15.98 23.26 -1.68
C TRP A 48 -15.96 22.42 -0.40
N ALA A 49 -16.25 23.00 0.77
CA ALA A 49 -16.32 22.27 2.04
C ALA A 49 -17.35 21.12 1.97
N LYS A 50 -18.54 21.41 1.45
CA LYS A 50 -19.59 20.40 1.28
C LYS A 50 -19.17 19.29 0.34
N ALA A 51 -18.62 19.62 -0.82
CA ALA A 51 -18.20 18.65 -1.83
C ALA A 51 -17.03 17.78 -1.35
N LEU A 52 -16.07 18.34 -0.62
CA LEU A 52 -14.90 17.61 -0.13
C LEU A 52 -15.16 16.85 1.18
N SER A 53 -16.31 17.04 1.83
CA SER A 53 -16.67 16.36 3.09
C SER A 53 -16.68 14.83 2.98
N GLY A 54 -16.97 14.29 1.79
CA GLY A 54 -16.96 12.85 1.50
C GLY A 54 -15.59 12.29 1.10
N LEU A 55 -14.53 13.10 1.14
CA LEU A 55 -13.16 12.70 0.83
C LEU A 55 -12.33 12.60 2.10
N THR A 56 -11.40 11.65 2.07
CA THR A 56 -10.33 11.53 3.06
C THR A 56 -9.26 12.59 2.81
N LEU A 57 -8.55 12.99 3.86
CA LEU A 57 -7.40 13.89 3.75
C LEU A 57 -6.34 13.39 2.75
N ARG A 58 -6.18 12.06 2.62
CA ARG A 58 -5.25 11.46 1.66
C ARG A 58 -5.66 11.72 0.21
N GLU A 59 -6.95 11.59 -0.11
CA GLU A 59 -7.48 11.87 -1.45
C GLU A 59 -7.32 13.35 -1.81
N VAL A 60 -7.60 14.26 -0.86
CA VAL A 60 -7.41 15.70 -1.08
C VAL A 60 -5.95 16.06 -1.32
N ARG A 61 -5.03 15.51 -0.52
CA ARG A 61 -3.58 15.72 -0.70
C ARG A 61 -3.11 15.15 -2.04
N PHE A 62 -3.62 13.99 -2.44
CA PHE A 62 -3.31 13.44 -3.75
C PHE A 62 -3.77 14.37 -4.88
N GLY A 63 -4.99 14.92 -4.80
CA GLY A 63 -5.48 15.90 -5.76
C GLY A 63 -4.61 17.16 -5.82
N LEU A 64 -4.15 17.64 -4.67
CA LEU A 64 -3.24 18.79 -4.58
C LEU A 64 -1.85 18.50 -5.17
N ASP A 65 -1.32 17.29 -4.97
CA ASP A 65 -0.07 16.88 -5.61
C ASP A 65 -0.19 16.84 -7.13
N GLN A 66 -1.35 16.45 -7.68
CA GLN A 66 -1.60 16.51 -9.13
C GLN A 66 -1.66 17.96 -9.65
N CYS A 67 -2.05 18.93 -8.83
CA CYS A 67 -2.12 20.33 -9.21
C CYS A 67 -0.74 20.90 -9.60
N ARG A 68 0.35 20.35 -9.03
CA ARG A 68 1.74 20.75 -9.35
C ARG A 68 2.12 20.55 -10.82
N PHE A 69 1.41 19.68 -11.53
CA PHE A 69 1.65 19.38 -12.94
C PHE A 69 0.68 20.12 -13.88
N LYS A 70 -0.22 20.95 -13.34
CA LYS A 70 -1.18 21.73 -14.14
C LYS A 70 -0.76 23.19 -14.23
N PRO A 71 -0.82 23.83 -15.41
CA PRO A 71 -0.50 25.24 -15.57
C PRO A 71 -1.60 26.20 -15.07
N TRP A 72 -2.83 25.71 -14.93
CA TRP A 72 -4.01 26.49 -14.55
C TRP A 72 -4.65 25.95 -13.27
N PRO A 73 -5.21 26.84 -12.42
CA PRO A 73 -5.93 26.42 -11.22
C PRO A 73 -7.15 25.56 -11.58
N PRO A 74 -7.44 24.48 -10.84
CA PRO A 74 -8.61 23.65 -11.09
C PRO A 74 -9.88 24.30 -10.51
N SER A 75 -10.99 24.13 -11.21
CA SER A 75 -12.34 24.30 -10.65
C SER A 75 -12.70 23.17 -9.68
N LEU A 76 -13.80 23.31 -8.92
CA LEU A 76 -14.24 22.28 -7.96
C LEU A 76 -14.45 20.89 -8.61
N PRO A 77 -15.18 20.75 -9.74
CA PRO A 77 -15.36 19.44 -10.37
C PRO A 77 -14.04 18.83 -10.86
N GLU A 78 -13.15 19.65 -11.41
CA GLU A 78 -11.83 19.20 -11.86
C GLU A 78 -10.98 18.74 -10.69
N PHE A 79 -11.01 19.47 -9.57
CA PHE A 79 -10.29 19.09 -8.36
C PHE A 79 -10.82 17.80 -7.75
N LEU A 80 -12.14 17.58 -7.76
CA LEU A 80 -12.73 16.29 -7.37
C LEU A 80 -12.20 15.14 -8.23
N GLY A 81 -12.11 15.35 -9.55
CA GLY A 81 -11.50 14.38 -10.47
C GLY A 81 -10.02 14.12 -10.20
N LEU A 82 -9.28 15.13 -9.73
CA LEU A 82 -7.88 14.95 -9.31
C LEU A 82 -7.77 14.20 -7.98
N CYS A 83 -8.69 14.41 -7.05
CA CYS A 83 -8.71 13.71 -5.76
C CYS A 83 -9.04 12.22 -5.92
N ARG A 84 -9.92 11.88 -6.88
CA ARG A 84 -10.32 10.51 -7.22
C ARG A 84 -10.08 10.26 -8.70
N PRO A 85 -8.82 10.06 -9.13
CA PRO A 85 -8.54 9.73 -10.51
C PRO A 85 -9.27 8.44 -10.90
N PRO A 86 -9.68 8.29 -12.17
CA PRO A 86 -10.27 7.06 -12.65
C PRO A 86 -9.31 5.89 -12.39
N PRO A 87 -9.84 4.67 -12.14
CA PRO A 87 -9.00 3.49 -12.02
C PRO A 87 -8.13 3.33 -13.27
N ASP A 88 -6.83 3.15 -13.06
CA ASP A 88 -5.85 2.90 -14.11
C ASP A 88 -5.27 1.48 -13.91
N PRO A 89 -5.81 0.48 -14.64
CA PRO A 89 -5.38 -0.89 -14.51
C PRO A 89 -3.92 -1.11 -14.93
N GLU A 90 -3.40 -0.35 -15.89
CA GLU A 90 -2.02 -0.46 -16.36
C GLU A 90 -1.05 -0.03 -15.27
N LYS A 91 -1.30 1.14 -14.67
CA LYS A 91 -0.51 1.62 -13.53
C LYS A 91 -0.59 0.65 -12.35
N ALA A 92 -1.77 0.09 -12.07
CA ALA A 92 -1.93 -0.93 -11.05
C ALA A 92 -1.11 -2.19 -11.34
N PHE A 93 -1.10 -2.65 -12.59
CA PHE A 93 -0.32 -3.81 -13.02
C PHE A 93 1.19 -3.60 -12.79
N VAL A 94 1.71 -2.43 -13.16
CA VAL A 94 3.12 -2.07 -12.95
C VAL A 94 3.48 -2.00 -11.47
N VAL A 95 2.61 -1.41 -10.63
CA VAL A 95 2.81 -1.39 -9.17
C VAL A 95 2.82 -2.80 -8.61
N ALA A 96 1.89 -3.66 -9.03
CA ALA A 96 1.81 -5.04 -8.56
C ALA A 96 3.07 -5.84 -8.97
N GLN A 97 3.56 -5.68 -10.19
CA GLN A 97 4.83 -6.26 -10.63
C GLN A 97 6.00 -5.88 -9.72
N ARG A 98 6.15 -4.58 -9.44
CA ARG A 98 7.20 -4.07 -8.54
C ARG A 98 7.07 -4.70 -7.15
N LEU A 99 5.86 -4.75 -6.58
CA LEU A 99 5.64 -5.27 -5.25
C LEU A 99 5.92 -6.77 -5.16
N ILE A 100 5.60 -7.56 -6.19
CA ILE A 100 5.97 -8.98 -6.23
C ILE A 100 7.49 -9.18 -6.28
N SER A 101 8.21 -8.33 -7.01
CA SER A 101 9.69 -8.35 -7.01
C SER A 101 10.27 -7.99 -5.64
N CYS A 102 9.66 -7.06 -4.90
CA CYS A 102 10.07 -6.72 -3.52
C CYS A 102 9.69 -7.79 -2.48
N ARG A 103 8.59 -8.53 -2.72
CA ARG A 103 8.03 -9.49 -1.76
C ARG A 103 8.99 -10.62 -1.38
N GLN A 104 9.88 -11.02 -2.28
CA GLN A 104 10.90 -12.04 -1.98
C GLN A 104 11.89 -11.61 -0.87
N TYR A 105 12.04 -10.30 -0.66
CA TYR A 105 12.87 -9.71 0.39
C TYR A 105 12.07 -9.31 1.63
N GLY A 106 10.74 -9.50 1.62
CA GLY A 106 9.86 -9.09 2.71
C GLY A 106 9.58 -7.58 2.81
N GLU A 107 9.88 -6.83 1.75
CA GLU A 107 9.77 -5.36 1.70
C GLU A 107 8.53 -4.87 0.93
N ASP A 108 7.54 -5.72 0.74
CA ASP A 108 6.34 -5.37 -0.02
C ASP A 108 5.28 -4.67 0.83
N VAL A 109 5.02 -3.40 0.49
CA VAL A 109 3.95 -2.60 1.10
C VAL A 109 2.83 -2.39 0.08
N TRP A 110 1.77 -3.19 0.20
CA TRP A 110 0.62 -3.12 -0.70
C TRP A 110 -0.29 -1.93 -0.35
N PRO A 111 -0.67 -1.09 -1.34
CA PRO A 111 -1.47 0.11 -1.09
C PRO A 111 -2.91 -0.18 -0.67
N ASP A 112 -3.48 -1.28 -1.17
CA ASP A 112 -4.84 -1.75 -0.94
C ASP A 112 -4.90 -3.29 -1.04
N LYS A 113 -5.98 -3.89 -0.49
CA LYS A 113 -6.14 -5.35 -0.47
C LYS A 113 -6.46 -5.87 -1.87
N ALA A 114 -7.22 -5.11 -2.65
CA ALA A 114 -7.64 -5.43 -4.00
C ALA A 114 -6.45 -5.68 -4.91
N LEU A 115 -5.41 -4.85 -4.86
CA LEU A 115 -4.22 -5.00 -5.67
C LEU A 115 -3.48 -6.30 -5.36
N TYR A 116 -3.36 -6.66 -4.07
CA TYR A 116 -2.74 -7.91 -3.65
C TYR A 116 -3.54 -9.12 -4.11
N TRP A 117 -4.84 -9.16 -3.84
CA TRP A 117 -5.68 -10.30 -4.19
C TRP A 117 -5.89 -10.44 -5.70
N ALA A 118 -5.88 -9.33 -6.43
CA ALA A 118 -5.83 -9.36 -7.89
C ALA A 118 -4.51 -9.97 -8.38
N ALA A 119 -3.36 -9.63 -7.78
CA ALA A 119 -2.07 -10.25 -8.09
C ALA A 119 -2.04 -11.76 -7.76
N VAL A 120 -2.67 -12.18 -6.66
CA VAL A 120 -2.78 -13.60 -6.30
C VAL A 120 -3.61 -14.37 -7.34
N GLU A 121 -4.78 -13.85 -7.71
CA GLU A 121 -5.67 -14.50 -8.69
C GLU A 121 -5.16 -14.42 -10.13
N PHE A 122 -4.47 -13.34 -10.47
CA PHE A 122 -3.75 -13.23 -11.74
C PHE A 122 -2.58 -14.22 -11.80
N GLY A 123 -1.94 -14.47 -10.66
CA GLY A 123 -0.82 -15.39 -10.52
C GLY A 123 0.53 -14.68 -10.57
N PHE A 124 1.37 -14.90 -9.55
CA PHE A 124 2.67 -14.20 -9.42
C PHE A 124 3.70 -14.57 -10.48
N PHE A 125 3.58 -15.73 -11.12
CA PHE A 125 4.44 -16.10 -12.24
C PHE A 125 4.08 -15.27 -13.47
N ASP A 126 2.80 -15.32 -13.88
CA ASP A 126 2.26 -14.55 -15.00
C ASP A 126 2.50 -13.05 -14.81
N LEU A 127 2.29 -12.53 -13.59
CA LEU A 127 2.50 -11.12 -13.30
C LEU A 127 3.95 -10.68 -13.58
N ARG A 128 4.94 -11.53 -13.26
CA ARG A 128 6.37 -11.22 -13.46
C ARG A 128 6.84 -11.38 -14.90
N SER A 129 6.17 -12.23 -15.68
CA SER A 129 6.62 -12.63 -17.02
C SER A 129 5.85 -11.95 -18.15
N MET A 130 4.59 -11.58 -17.94
CA MET A 130 3.73 -11.02 -18.99
C MET A 130 3.90 -9.51 -19.16
N SER A 131 3.87 -9.07 -20.41
CA SER A 131 3.74 -7.65 -20.75
C SER A 131 2.30 -7.18 -20.55
N TRP A 132 2.13 -5.86 -20.41
CA TRP A 132 0.81 -5.24 -20.29
C TRP A 132 -0.13 -5.62 -21.43
N GLN A 133 0.36 -5.66 -22.68
CA GLN A 133 -0.47 -5.95 -23.85
C GLN A 133 -1.15 -7.31 -23.79
N LEU A 134 -0.48 -8.31 -23.21
CA LEU A 134 -1.04 -9.66 -23.02
C LEU A 134 -1.91 -9.74 -21.76
N ALA A 135 -1.55 -9.01 -20.71
CA ALA A 135 -2.24 -9.04 -19.42
C ALA A 135 -3.53 -8.20 -19.38
N LYS A 136 -3.65 -7.16 -20.22
CA LYS A 136 -4.61 -6.05 -20.02
C LYS A 136 -6.05 -6.47 -19.75
N ASN A 137 -6.60 -7.41 -20.51
CA ASN A 137 -8.00 -7.78 -20.38
C ASN A 137 -8.25 -8.58 -19.09
N ARG A 138 -7.41 -9.60 -18.84
CA ARG A 138 -7.53 -10.45 -17.65
C ARG A 138 -7.25 -9.65 -16.38
N TRP A 139 -6.18 -8.87 -16.38
CA TRP A 139 -5.79 -8.03 -15.24
C TRP A 139 -6.85 -6.98 -14.93
N SER A 140 -7.32 -6.23 -15.92
CA SER A 140 -8.30 -5.16 -15.69
C SER A 140 -9.59 -5.71 -15.09
N ARG A 141 -10.10 -6.83 -15.61
CA ARG A 141 -11.29 -7.49 -15.06
C ARG A 141 -11.07 -7.89 -13.60
N LEU A 142 -10.01 -8.64 -13.32
CA LEU A 142 -9.73 -9.13 -11.97
C LEU A 142 -9.52 -7.98 -10.97
N TRP A 143 -8.72 -6.99 -11.35
CA TRP A 143 -8.41 -5.89 -10.44
C TRP A 143 -9.63 -5.01 -10.16
N LEU A 144 -10.45 -4.70 -11.16
CA LEU A 144 -11.69 -3.95 -10.96
C LEU A 144 -12.67 -4.71 -10.06
N GLU A 145 -12.85 -6.01 -10.29
CA GLU A 145 -13.68 -6.87 -9.44
C GLU A 145 -13.19 -6.87 -7.98
N LYS A 146 -11.87 -6.99 -7.75
CA LYS A 146 -11.32 -6.94 -6.40
C LYS A 146 -11.46 -5.57 -5.75
N ARG A 147 -11.36 -4.48 -6.52
CA ARG A 147 -11.58 -3.11 -6.01
C ARG A 147 -13.00 -2.93 -5.50
N ASP A 148 -13.99 -3.43 -6.25
CA ASP A 148 -15.39 -3.35 -5.84
C ASP A 148 -15.66 -4.15 -4.55
N MET A 149 -14.88 -5.21 -4.33
CA MET A 149 -14.94 -6.06 -3.14
C MET A 149 -13.96 -5.65 -2.02
N GLU A 150 -13.29 -4.49 -2.11
CA GLU A 150 -12.21 -4.09 -1.18
C GLU A 150 -12.63 -4.21 0.29
N ALA A 151 -13.88 -3.87 0.62
CA ALA A 151 -14.38 -3.93 2.00
C ALA A 151 -14.31 -5.35 2.59
N VAL A 152 -14.63 -6.38 1.80
CA VAL A 152 -14.76 -7.76 2.26
C VAL A 152 -13.49 -8.60 2.09
N LEU A 153 -12.50 -8.11 1.32
CA LEU A 153 -11.27 -8.86 1.07
C LEU A 153 -10.47 -9.12 2.37
N PRO A 154 -9.83 -10.30 2.51
CA PRO A 154 -8.97 -10.59 3.66
C PRO A 154 -7.74 -9.65 3.71
N PRO A 155 -7.14 -9.46 4.90
CA PRO A 155 -5.91 -8.68 5.01
C PRO A 155 -4.76 -9.31 4.24
N VAL A 156 -3.84 -8.47 3.73
CA VAL A 156 -2.67 -8.93 2.99
C VAL A 156 -1.74 -9.72 3.92
N PRO A 157 -1.41 -11.00 3.61
CA PRO A 157 -0.48 -11.78 4.39
C PRO A 157 0.93 -11.19 4.36
N LYS A 158 1.60 -11.16 5.52
CA LYS A 158 3.03 -10.82 5.61
C LYS A 158 3.86 -11.77 4.75
N ALA A 159 4.84 -11.24 4.03
CA ALA A 159 5.75 -12.05 3.24
C ALA A 159 6.54 -13.00 4.15
N SER A 160 6.43 -14.30 3.89
CA SER A 160 7.32 -15.29 4.48
C SER A 160 8.64 -15.26 3.71
N LEU A 161 9.73 -14.83 4.36
CA LEU A 161 11.08 -15.09 3.85
C LEU A 161 11.19 -16.62 3.68
N LYS A 162 11.34 -17.09 2.45
CA LYS A 162 11.52 -18.53 2.22
C LYS A 162 12.80 -18.94 2.96
N LEU A 163 12.69 -19.90 3.87
CA LEU A 163 13.85 -20.56 4.44
C LEU A 163 14.73 -21.06 3.30
N VAL A 164 16.04 -20.89 3.47
CA VAL A 164 17.06 -21.45 2.58
C VAL A 164 16.76 -22.94 2.40
N PRO A 165 16.85 -23.50 1.17
CA PRO A 165 16.57 -24.91 0.92
C PRO A 165 17.33 -25.82 1.91
N PRO A 166 16.73 -26.94 2.36
CA PRO A 166 17.42 -27.89 3.24
C PRO A 166 18.75 -28.32 2.59
N GLY A 167 19.87 -28.01 3.24
CA GLY A 167 21.22 -28.32 2.74
C GLY A 167 22.13 -27.11 2.49
N GLN A 168 21.63 -25.87 2.58
CA GLN A 168 22.45 -24.65 2.46
C GLN A 168 22.55 -23.84 3.77
N SER A 169 22.10 -24.40 4.89
CA SER A 169 22.40 -23.87 6.22
C SER A 169 23.87 -24.10 6.53
N LEU A 170 24.75 -23.17 6.14
CA LEU A 170 26.16 -23.22 6.53
C LEU A 170 26.25 -22.95 8.03
N THR A 171 26.14 -24.01 8.83
CA THR A 171 26.56 -23.95 10.21
C THR A 171 28.08 -23.90 10.17
N ASP A 172 28.66 -22.77 10.57
CA ASP A 172 30.10 -22.59 10.66
C ASP A 172 30.76 -23.80 11.36
N ALA A 173 31.86 -24.32 10.79
CA ALA A 173 32.50 -25.56 11.24
C ALA A 173 32.90 -25.52 12.73
N VAL A 174 33.19 -24.34 13.27
CA VAL A 174 33.50 -24.12 14.69
C VAL A 174 32.24 -24.30 15.54
N THR A 175 31.10 -23.82 15.05
CA THR A 175 29.79 -23.96 15.71
C THR A 175 29.34 -25.42 15.70
N ALA A 176 29.49 -26.12 14.57
CA ALA A 176 29.21 -27.55 14.45
C ALA A 176 30.06 -28.40 15.41
N LYS A 177 31.38 -28.12 15.51
CA LYS A 177 32.28 -28.79 16.46
C LYS A 177 31.87 -28.55 17.91
N LYS A 178 31.47 -27.33 18.29
CA LYS A 178 30.98 -27.02 19.64
C LYS A 178 29.72 -27.80 19.99
N HIS A 179 28.76 -27.90 19.06
CA HIS A 179 27.54 -28.68 19.27
C HIS A 179 27.82 -30.18 19.40
N LEU A 180 28.70 -30.73 18.56
CA LEU A 180 29.12 -32.14 18.66
C LEU A 180 29.86 -32.45 19.97
N ALA A 181 30.74 -31.56 20.43
CA ALA A 181 31.44 -31.72 21.71
C ALA A 181 30.50 -31.62 22.92
N ARG A 182 29.41 -30.85 22.81
CA ARG A 182 28.36 -30.79 23.83
C ARG A 182 27.56 -32.09 23.86
N LEU A 183 27.19 -32.62 22.70
CA LEU A 183 26.44 -33.88 22.58
C LEU A 183 27.26 -35.07 23.08
N LYS A 184 28.55 -35.18 22.71
CA LYS A 184 29.45 -36.24 23.23
C LYS A 184 29.54 -36.26 24.76
N ARG A 185 29.57 -35.09 25.41
CA ARG A 185 29.59 -35.02 26.89
C ARG A 185 28.28 -35.51 27.52
N LEU A 186 27.15 -35.25 26.88
CA LEU A 186 25.84 -35.71 27.34
C LEU A 186 25.70 -37.24 27.19
N THR A 187 26.19 -37.81 26.09
CA THR A 187 26.15 -39.27 25.90
C THR A 187 27.18 -40.01 26.75
N MET A 188 28.39 -39.46 26.94
CA MET A 188 29.39 -40.09 27.82
C MET A 188 29.01 -40.01 29.31
N GLY A 189 28.32 -38.95 29.76
CA GLY A 189 27.80 -38.86 31.14
C GLY A 189 26.55 -39.72 31.42
N THR A 190 25.98 -40.39 30.40
CA THR A 190 24.84 -41.30 30.57
C THR A 190 25.28 -42.76 30.70
N VAL A 191 26.50 -43.12 30.25
CA VAL A 191 27.02 -44.50 30.32
C VAL A 191 27.54 -44.87 31.73
N GLU A 192 27.83 -43.91 32.59
CA GLU A 192 28.40 -44.16 33.93
C GLU A 192 27.38 -44.26 35.08
N ARG A 193 26.05 -44.28 34.82
CA ARG A 193 25.03 -44.31 35.90
C ARG A 193 24.15 -45.56 35.99
N ASP A 194 24.39 -46.60 35.20
CA ASP A 194 23.60 -47.85 35.23
C ASP A 194 24.47 -49.12 35.44
N VAL A 195 25.48 -49.06 36.31
CA VAL A 195 26.11 -50.28 36.85
C VAL A 195 26.36 -50.11 38.35
N GLY A 196 25.56 -50.77 39.17
CA GLY A 196 25.84 -51.05 40.58
C GLY A 196 24.76 -50.57 41.53
N ASP A 197 23.88 -51.48 41.94
CA ASP A 197 23.57 -51.75 43.35
C ASP A 197 22.70 -53.02 43.42
N GLU A 198 23.37 -54.17 43.55
CA GLU A 198 22.86 -55.38 44.23
C GLU A 198 23.68 -55.55 45.51
#